data_AF-A0A0R3TW40-F1
#
_entry.id   AF-A0A0R3TW40-F1
#
_cell.length_a   1.000
_cell.length_b   1.000
_cell.length_c   1.000
_cell.angle_alpha   90.00
_cell.angle_beta   90.00
_cell.angle_gamma   90.00
#
_symmetry.space_group_name_H-M   'P 1'
#
loop_
_entity.id
_entity.type
_entity.pdbx_description
1 polymer ?
#
loop_
_entity_poly.entity_id
_entity_poly.type
_entity_poly.pdbx_seq_one_letter_code
_entity_poly.pdbx_strand_id
1 'polypeptide(L)'
;MCGDSECTLPKLLKALGTSINHGGQAPFDIDFVLVDASSNTKAMNAKTYACNQPLPPLGPNKKESACSCSNCASACSTPDFPPSEKVILLFGIPIVYLIIGGVFTVLLLVFVIVEGAQCCRECRQSGRTERHEGEDTELLISTPMHEEEQRASWQEKLGASLDSGLYKVFSRLGLLIAKHPIATLLFSAILVAILCGGLTMFTVTTNPIDLWSDPSSRARREKDYFDSHFGPFYRVEQLILRPVNNTPVNGTFGSAFRRDFLDLVLDLQLRISNITVYSELLKSNITLADICFKPMAPNNTECAVTSPLEYFQHNQTRFNTSDYLSHLSECIFNTFNSSCLGASGIPQMPNVVFGGFKG
;
A
#
# COMPACT_ATOMS: atom_id res chain seq x y z
N MET A 1 17.69 27.80 -15.37
CA MET A 1 18.34 29.10 -15.67
C MET A 1 19.75 29.19 -15.11
N CYS A 2 19.99 28.83 -13.85
CA CYS A 2 21.31 29.02 -13.23
C CYS A 2 22.26 27.80 -13.35
N GLY A 3 21.80 26.68 -13.92
CA GLY A 3 22.59 25.46 -14.09
C GLY A 3 22.87 24.67 -12.80
N ASP A 4 22.39 25.14 -11.65
CA ASP A 4 22.67 24.61 -10.32
C ASP A 4 21.46 24.86 -9.39
N SER A 5 21.33 24.08 -8.32
CA SER A 5 20.26 24.18 -7.32
C SER A 5 20.44 25.42 -6.42
N GLU A 6 21.67 25.80 -6.11
CA GLU A 6 21.99 27.01 -5.37
C GLU A 6 22.12 28.22 -6.30
N CYS A 7 20.98 28.75 -6.75
CA CYS A 7 20.96 29.96 -7.55
C CYS A 7 20.91 31.24 -6.70
N THR A 8 22.05 31.89 -6.56
CA THR A 8 22.15 33.24 -5.97
C THR A 8 21.98 34.32 -7.05
N LEU A 9 21.64 35.55 -6.64
CA LEU A 9 21.47 36.69 -7.57
C LEU A 9 22.69 36.91 -8.49
N PRO A 10 23.95 36.89 -8.00
CA PRO A 10 25.12 37.02 -8.89
C PRO A 10 25.23 35.86 -9.90
N LYS A 11 24.96 34.62 -9.47
CA LYS A 11 24.97 33.46 -10.37
C LYS A 11 23.90 33.57 -11.45
N LEU A 12 22.69 34.02 -11.09
CA LEU A 12 21.60 34.24 -12.05
C LEU A 12 21.98 35.27 -13.11
N LEU A 13 22.48 36.44 -12.69
CA LEU A 13 22.86 37.50 -13.61
C LEU A 13 24.01 37.07 -14.52
N LYS A 14 25.01 36.36 -13.96
CA LYS A 14 26.09 35.77 -14.76
C LYS A 14 25.52 34.81 -15.81
N ALA A 15 24.62 33.90 -15.43
CA ALA A 15 24.00 32.95 -16.34
C ALA A 15 23.18 33.64 -17.46
N LEU A 16 22.49 34.74 -17.13
CA LEU A 16 21.77 35.56 -18.12
C LEU A 16 22.70 36.33 -19.06
N GLY A 17 23.91 36.68 -18.61
CA GLY A 17 24.91 37.41 -19.37
C GLY A 17 25.87 36.55 -20.18
N THR A 18 25.99 35.25 -19.91
CA THR A 18 26.88 34.35 -20.65
C THR A 18 26.36 34.11 -22.07
N SER A 19 27.20 34.33 -23.07
CA SER A 19 26.85 34.13 -24.48
C SER A 19 26.75 32.66 -24.88
N ILE A 20 26.11 32.39 -26.01
CA ILE A 20 26.02 31.06 -26.62
C ILE A 20 27.41 30.45 -26.84
N ASN A 21 28.41 31.27 -27.22
CA ASN A 21 29.79 30.82 -27.43
C ASN A 21 30.46 30.30 -26.14
N HIS A 22 30.00 30.78 -24.98
CA HIS A 22 30.48 30.40 -23.66
C HIS A 22 29.48 29.48 -22.91
N GLY A 23 28.56 28.84 -23.63
CA GLY A 23 27.63 27.85 -23.06
C GLY A 23 26.36 28.44 -22.41
N GLY A 24 26.08 29.73 -22.60
CA GLY A 24 24.84 30.37 -22.17
C GLY A 24 23.82 30.52 -23.29
N GLN A 25 22.86 31.44 -23.12
CA GLN A 25 21.85 31.74 -24.15
C GLN A 25 21.87 33.21 -24.61
N ALA A 26 22.73 34.06 -24.04
CA ALA A 26 22.81 35.44 -24.47
C ALA A 26 23.42 35.55 -25.88
N PRO A 27 23.00 36.53 -26.69
CA PRO A 27 23.59 36.75 -28.01
C PRO A 27 25.06 37.20 -27.94
N PHE A 28 25.47 37.88 -26.86
CA PHE A 28 26.84 38.32 -26.59
C PHE A 28 27.04 38.42 -25.07
N ASP A 29 28.30 38.43 -24.61
CA ASP A 29 28.61 38.43 -23.19
C ASP A 29 28.30 39.78 -22.53
N ILE A 30 27.60 39.73 -21.40
CA ILE A 30 27.25 40.90 -20.58
C ILE A 30 27.78 40.66 -19.17
N ASP A 31 28.65 41.55 -18.70
CA ASP A 31 29.13 41.54 -17.32
C ASP A 31 28.24 42.39 -16.41
N PHE A 32 27.53 41.74 -15.49
CA PHE A 32 26.65 42.40 -14.54
C PHE A 32 27.38 42.68 -13.23
N VAL A 33 27.79 43.94 -13.05
CA VAL A 33 28.43 44.39 -11.81
C VAL A 33 27.38 44.88 -10.81
N LEU A 34 27.20 44.14 -9.72
CA LEU A 34 26.38 44.56 -8.59
C LEU A 34 27.17 45.55 -7.75
N VAL A 35 26.60 46.74 -7.53
CA VAL A 35 27.22 47.79 -6.71
C VAL A 35 26.35 48.10 -5.50
N ASP A 36 27.00 48.30 -4.35
CA ASP A 36 26.32 48.72 -3.13
C ASP A 36 25.90 50.20 -3.22
N ALA A 37 24.85 50.54 -2.47
CA ALA A 37 24.24 51.87 -2.44
C ALA A 37 25.20 53.01 -2.00
N SER A 38 26.36 52.67 -1.44
CA SER A 38 27.41 53.60 -0.99
C SER A 38 28.46 53.95 -2.05
N SER A 39 28.37 53.39 -3.26
CA SER A 39 29.31 53.67 -4.35
C SER A 39 28.97 54.96 -5.11
N ASN A 40 29.98 55.68 -5.60
CA ASN A 40 29.84 56.92 -6.39
C ASN A 40 29.27 56.70 -7.81
N THR A 41 28.87 55.48 -8.15
CA THR A 41 28.35 55.11 -9.48
C THR A 41 26.82 55.06 -9.46
N LYS A 42 26.17 55.75 -10.41
CA LYS A 42 24.71 55.75 -10.54
C LYS A 42 24.23 54.45 -11.19
N ALA A 43 23.96 53.43 -10.37
CA ALA A 43 23.41 52.16 -10.83
C ALA A 43 21.90 52.22 -11.10
N MET A 44 21.40 51.25 -11.88
CA MET A 44 19.99 51.08 -12.14
C MET A 44 19.25 50.66 -10.86
N ASN A 45 18.32 51.49 -10.39
CA ASN A 45 17.45 51.20 -9.25
C ASN A 45 15.99 51.49 -9.63
N ALA A 46 15.46 50.72 -10.57
CA ALA A 46 14.06 50.82 -10.98
C ALA A 46 13.14 50.21 -9.90
N LYS A 47 11.89 50.69 -9.82
CA LYS A 47 10.91 50.17 -8.88
C LYS A 47 10.62 48.69 -9.17
N THR A 48 10.80 47.85 -8.16
CA THR A 48 10.43 46.43 -8.19
C THR A 48 9.20 46.19 -7.32
N TYR A 49 8.51 45.07 -7.56
CA TYR A 49 7.32 44.66 -6.82
C TYR A 49 7.56 43.30 -6.19
N ALA A 50 7.15 43.14 -4.92
CA ALA A 50 7.20 41.83 -4.28
C ALA A 50 6.14 40.91 -4.89
N CYS A 51 6.46 39.62 -4.99
CA CYS A 51 5.56 38.61 -5.58
C CYS A 51 4.19 38.51 -4.88
N ASN A 52 4.13 38.84 -3.58
CA ASN A 52 2.90 38.79 -2.77
C ASN A 52 2.07 40.08 -2.88
N GLN A 53 2.47 41.02 -3.73
CA GLN A 53 1.77 42.27 -3.98
C GLN A 53 1.15 42.28 -5.38
N PRO A 54 -0.08 42.82 -5.53
CA PRO A 54 -0.69 42.99 -6.85
C PRO A 54 0.07 44.06 -7.65
N LEU A 55 0.25 43.80 -8.95
CA LEU A 55 0.89 44.76 -9.85
C LEU A 55 -0.13 45.84 -10.27
N PRO A 56 0.25 47.13 -10.20
CA PRO A 56 -0.56 48.20 -10.79
C PRO A 56 -0.61 48.04 -12.32
N PRO A 57 -1.56 48.68 -13.01
CA PRO A 57 -1.60 48.65 -14.47
C PRO A 57 -0.31 49.25 -15.04
N LEU A 58 0.44 48.43 -15.80
CA LEU A 58 1.71 48.81 -16.44
C LEU A 58 1.48 48.92 -17.95
N GLY A 59 1.36 50.15 -18.46
CA GLY A 59 1.14 50.42 -19.88
C GLY A 59 -0.24 49.90 -20.36
N PRO A 60 -0.30 49.06 -21.41
CA PRO A 60 -1.56 48.50 -21.93
C PRO A 60 -2.13 47.38 -21.03
N ASN A 61 -1.37 46.91 -20.04
CA ASN A 61 -1.76 45.79 -19.19
C ASN A 61 -2.64 46.25 -18.04
N LYS A 62 -3.71 45.50 -17.77
CA LYS A 62 -4.60 45.73 -16.64
C LYS A 62 -3.89 45.45 -15.31
N LYS A 63 -4.49 45.87 -14.20
CA LYS A 63 -4.04 45.50 -12.86
C LYS A 63 -4.03 43.98 -12.71
N GLU A 64 -2.93 43.42 -12.23
CA GLU A 64 -2.76 41.98 -12.00
C GLU A 64 -2.79 41.65 -10.50
N SER A 65 -3.33 40.48 -10.16
CA SER A 65 -3.31 39.96 -8.80
C SER A 65 -1.90 39.53 -8.40
N ALA A 66 -1.66 39.42 -7.08
CA ALA A 66 -0.43 38.85 -6.56
C ALA A 66 -0.21 37.40 -7.03
N CYS A 67 1.03 36.92 -6.99
CA CYS A 67 1.37 35.54 -7.29
C CYS A 67 0.73 34.57 -6.29
N SER A 68 0.42 33.36 -6.75
CA SER A 68 0.02 32.26 -5.87
C SER A 68 1.17 31.82 -4.98
N CYS A 69 0.85 31.24 -3.82
CA CYS A 69 1.82 30.64 -2.90
C CYS A 69 2.72 29.58 -3.57
N SER A 70 2.21 28.82 -4.54
CA SER A 70 3.00 27.84 -5.32
C SER A 70 4.19 28.46 -6.05
N ASN A 71 4.06 29.72 -6.45
CA ASN A 71 5.06 30.46 -7.21
C ASN A 71 5.88 31.40 -6.31
N CYS A 72 5.38 31.71 -5.11
CA CYS A 72 6.10 32.52 -4.15
C CYS A 72 5.79 32.15 -2.70
N ALA A 73 6.81 31.71 -1.98
CA ALA A 73 6.68 31.30 -0.58
C ALA A 73 6.18 32.44 0.34
N SER A 74 6.51 33.71 0.04
CA SER A 74 6.06 34.85 0.84
C SER A 74 4.59 35.23 0.62
N ALA A 75 3.92 34.59 -0.35
CA ALA A 75 2.47 34.67 -0.52
C ALA A 75 1.72 33.55 0.24
N CYS A 76 2.43 32.62 0.88
CA CYS A 76 1.83 31.50 1.60
C CYS A 76 1.31 31.91 2.97
N SER A 77 0.11 31.47 3.30
CA SER A 77 -0.38 31.44 4.67
C SER A 77 0.20 30.22 5.39
N THR A 78 0.40 30.31 6.71
CA THR A 78 0.80 29.15 7.52
C THR A 78 -0.29 28.07 7.45
N PRO A 79 0.04 26.83 7.03
CA PRO A 79 -0.95 25.77 6.95
C PRO A 79 -1.47 25.43 8.35
N ASP A 80 -2.79 25.27 8.46
CA ASP A 80 -3.41 24.69 9.64
C ASP A 80 -3.30 23.16 9.51
N PHE A 81 -2.47 22.54 10.33
CA PHE A 81 -2.29 21.10 10.28
C PHE A 81 -3.48 20.44 10.97
N PRO A 82 -4.23 19.54 10.30
CA PRO A 82 -5.31 18.84 10.95
C PRO A 82 -4.74 18.10 12.16
N PRO A 83 -5.41 18.15 13.33
CA PRO A 83 -4.98 17.39 14.48
C PRO A 83 -4.94 15.90 14.13
N SER A 84 -3.93 15.18 14.65
CA SER A 84 -3.75 13.75 14.42
C SER A 84 -5.04 12.97 14.65
N GLU A 85 -5.25 11.92 13.85
CA GLU A 85 -6.45 11.09 13.84
C GLU A 85 -6.77 10.60 15.27
N LYS A 86 -7.83 11.16 15.86
CA LYS A 86 -8.23 10.83 17.22
C LYS A 86 -8.85 9.44 17.21
N VAL A 87 -8.40 8.58 18.12
CA VAL A 87 -9.09 7.32 18.44
C VAL A 87 -10.59 7.59 18.63
N ILE A 88 -11.42 6.72 18.05
CA ILE A 88 -12.88 6.86 18.14
C ILE A 88 -13.29 6.64 19.60
N LEU A 89 -13.65 7.75 20.25
CA LEU A 89 -14.08 7.81 21.64
C LEU A 89 -15.60 7.89 21.65
N LEU A 90 -16.25 6.92 22.29
CA LEU A 90 -17.68 6.97 22.58
C LEU A 90 -17.82 7.33 24.07
N PHE A 91 -18.49 8.44 24.40
CA PHE A 91 -18.57 8.98 25.77
C PHE A 91 -17.21 9.21 26.46
N GLY A 92 -16.16 9.56 25.70
CA GLY A 92 -14.82 9.79 26.24
C GLY A 92 -14.03 8.52 26.56
N ILE A 93 -14.55 7.33 26.22
CA ILE A 93 -13.87 6.04 26.40
C ILE A 93 -13.60 5.42 25.03
N PRO A 94 -12.41 4.85 24.78
CA PRO A 94 -12.16 4.13 23.54
C PRO A 94 -13.15 2.97 23.36
N ILE A 95 -13.75 2.85 22.18
CA ILE A 95 -14.78 1.85 21.87
C ILE A 95 -14.38 0.43 22.27
N VAL A 96 -13.09 0.08 22.14
CA VAL A 96 -12.55 -1.23 22.52
C VAL A 96 -12.87 -1.57 23.98
N TYR A 97 -12.73 -0.62 24.91
CA TYR A 97 -13.04 -0.85 26.32
C TYR A 97 -14.54 -1.00 26.58
N LEU A 98 -15.39 -0.29 25.84
CA LEU A 98 -16.84 -0.45 25.94
C LEU A 98 -17.29 -1.82 25.43
N ILE A 99 -16.68 -2.32 24.35
CA ILE A 99 -16.96 -3.66 23.84
C ILE A 99 -16.53 -4.72 24.86
N ILE A 100 -15.31 -4.62 25.39
CA ILE A 100 -14.80 -5.57 26.38
C ILE A 100 -15.65 -5.54 27.66
N GLY A 101 -15.98 -4.35 28.16
CA GLY A 101 -16.84 -4.19 29.33
C GLY A 101 -18.26 -4.72 29.09
N GLY A 102 -18.82 -4.48 27.90
CA GLY A 102 -20.12 -5.02 27.50
C GLY A 102 -20.14 -6.54 27.48
N VAL A 103 -19.13 -7.17 26.85
CA VAL A 103 -19.00 -8.64 26.84
C VAL A 103 -18.84 -9.20 28.25
N PHE A 104 -17.98 -8.59 29.06
CA PHE A 104 -17.74 -9.02 30.44
C PHE A 104 -19.00 -8.92 31.32
N THR A 105 -19.74 -7.81 31.22
CA THR A 105 -20.98 -7.62 31.99
C THR A 105 -22.05 -8.62 31.60
N VAL A 106 -22.22 -8.92 30.31
CA VAL A 106 -23.16 -9.96 29.86
C VAL A 106 -22.77 -11.32 30.41
N LEU A 107 -21.50 -11.72 30.33
CA LEU A 107 -21.03 -12.99 30.88
C LEU A 107 -21.20 -13.08 32.39
N LEU A 108 -20.93 -12.00 33.13
CA LEU A 108 -21.12 -11.94 34.57
C LEU A 108 -22.60 -12.05 34.94
N LEU A 109 -23.48 -11.35 34.23
CA LEU A 109 -24.93 -11.45 34.45
C LEU A 109 -25.42 -12.88 34.21
N VAL A 110 -24.98 -13.54 33.14
CA VAL A 110 -25.32 -14.95 32.88
C VAL A 110 -24.84 -15.84 34.02
N PHE A 111 -23.59 -15.65 34.48
CA PHE A 111 -23.04 -16.41 35.60
C PHE A 111 -23.86 -16.22 36.89
N VAL A 112 -24.14 -14.97 37.27
CA VAL A 112 -24.94 -14.67 38.48
C VAL A 112 -26.37 -15.20 38.36
N ILE A 113 -26.98 -15.15 37.18
CA ILE A 113 -28.32 -15.73 36.96
C ILE A 113 -28.28 -17.26 37.12
N VAL A 114 -27.26 -17.93 36.59
CA VAL A 114 -27.12 -19.39 36.71
C VAL A 114 -26.87 -19.82 38.15
N GLU A 115 -25.88 -19.22 38.81
CA GLU A 115 -25.55 -19.50 40.21
C GLU A 115 -26.70 -19.11 41.16
N GLY A 116 -27.34 -17.96 40.91
CA GLY A 116 -28.51 -17.52 41.65
C GLY A 116 -29.70 -18.47 41.47
N ALA A 117 -29.94 -18.97 40.26
CA ALA A 117 -30.98 -19.96 40.00
C ALA A 117 -30.65 -21.32 40.65
N GLN A 118 -29.38 -21.72 40.72
CA GLN A 118 -28.94 -22.93 41.43
C GLN A 118 -29.12 -22.79 42.94
N CYS A 119 -28.65 -21.69 43.53
CA CYS A 119 -28.83 -21.39 44.96
C CYS A 119 -30.31 -21.28 45.35
N CYS A 120 -31.14 -20.59 44.56
CA CYS A 120 -32.59 -20.54 44.78
C CYS A 120 -33.26 -21.92 44.63
N ARG A 121 -32.71 -22.83 43.84
CA ARG A 121 -33.20 -24.23 43.75
C ARG A 121 -32.83 -25.02 45.00
N GLU A 122 -31.60 -24.92 45.48
CA GLU A 122 -31.12 -25.60 46.68
C GLU A 122 -31.79 -25.09 47.97
N CYS A 123 -31.89 -23.76 48.18
CA CYS A 123 -32.61 -23.22 49.34
C CYS A 123 -34.09 -23.62 49.36
N ARG A 124 -34.72 -23.75 48.19
CA ARG A 124 -36.11 -24.20 48.07
C ARG A 124 -36.29 -25.70 48.31
N GLN A 125 -35.22 -26.50 48.15
CA GLN A 125 -35.20 -27.91 48.55
C GLN A 125 -34.96 -28.04 50.07
N SER A 126 -34.00 -27.30 50.64
CA SER A 126 -33.69 -27.35 52.07
C SER A 126 -34.85 -26.90 52.96
N GLY A 127 -35.60 -25.86 52.57
CA GLY A 127 -36.78 -25.38 53.32
C GLY A 127 -37.98 -26.33 53.30
N ARG A 128 -37.94 -27.42 52.54
CA ARG A 128 -38.98 -28.47 52.54
C ARG A 128 -38.67 -29.61 53.51
N THR A 129 -37.40 -29.80 53.89
CA THR A 129 -36.96 -30.86 54.81
C THR A 129 -37.14 -30.47 56.28
N GLU A 130 -37.05 -29.18 56.64
CA GLU A 130 -37.14 -28.73 58.05
C GLU A 130 -38.56 -28.67 58.65
N ARG A 131 -39.62 -29.04 57.91
CA ARG A 131 -41.00 -28.99 58.45
C ARG A 131 -41.50 -30.29 59.09
N HIS A 132 -40.64 -31.31 59.21
CA HIS A 132 -41.01 -32.63 59.71
C HIS A 132 -39.94 -33.20 60.66
N GLU A 133 -39.57 -32.48 61.71
CA GLU A 133 -38.82 -33.09 62.82
C GLU A 133 -39.16 -32.38 64.14
N GLY A 134 -40.25 -32.85 64.74
CA GLY A 134 -40.62 -32.63 66.13
C GLY A 134 -41.33 -33.89 66.64
N GLU A 135 -40.82 -34.42 67.75
CA GLU A 135 -41.27 -35.59 68.54
C GLU A 135 -40.71 -36.99 68.19
N ASP A 136 -39.76 -37.37 69.05
CA ASP A 136 -39.53 -38.64 69.73
C ASP A 136 -38.79 -39.83 69.06
N THR A 137 -37.57 -40.02 69.59
CA THR A 137 -36.80 -41.23 69.87
C THR A 137 -37.53 -42.58 69.71
N GLU A 138 -37.07 -43.43 68.77
CA GLU A 138 -36.48 -44.74 69.09
C GLU A 138 -35.87 -45.44 67.86
N LEU A 139 -34.81 -46.18 68.16
CA LEU A 139 -33.98 -47.00 67.31
C LEU A 139 -34.78 -48.17 66.69
N LEU A 140 -34.79 -48.33 65.36
CA LEU A 140 -34.49 -49.58 64.63
C LEU A 140 -34.83 -49.48 63.12
N ILE A 141 -33.79 -49.73 62.32
CA ILE A 141 -33.75 -50.27 60.95
C ILE A 141 -35.10 -50.36 60.23
N SER A 142 -35.32 -49.44 59.28
CA SER A 142 -36.14 -49.65 58.09
C SER A 142 -35.74 -48.60 57.08
N THR A 143 -34.97 -48.98 56.05
CA THR A 143 -34.77 -48.15 54.86
C THR A 143 -36.11 -48.06 54.12
N PRO A 144 -36.79 -46.90 54.04
CA PRO A 144 -37.83 -46.74 53.04
C PRO A 144 -37.11 -46.37 51.75
N MET A 145 -37.31 -47.17 50.71
CA MET A 145 -37.12 -46.69 49.35
C MET A 145 -38.10 -45.54 49.13
N HIS A 146 -37.66 -44.31 49.36
CA HIS A 146 -38.43 -43.14 49.00
C HIS A 146 -38.11 -42.82 47.53
N GLU A 147 -39.06 -43.14 46.67
CA GLU A 147 -39.25 -42.47 45.39
C GLU A 147 -39.23 -40.95 45.65
N GLU A 148 -38.19 -40.27 45.19
CA GLU A 148 -38.23 -38.82 44.93
C GLU A 148 -38.50 -38.62 43.44
N GLU A 149 -39.73 -38.96 43.06
CA GLU A 149 -40.33 -38.39 41.87
C GLU A 149 -40.62 -36.91 42.17
N GLN A 150 -40.10 -36.01 41.32
CA GLN A 150 -40.47 -34.60 41.12
C GLN A 150 -39.37 -33.55 41.41
N ARG A 151 -38.41 -33.46 40.49
CA ARG A 151 -38.25 -32.27 39.62
C ARG A 151 -37.23 -32.55 38.52
N ALA A 152 -37.56 -33.47 37.61
CA ALA A 152 -37.01 -33.43 36.26
C ALA A 152 -37.52 -32.12 35.62
N SER A 153 -36.73 -31.05 35.84
CA SER A 153 -36.85 -29.74 35.22
C SER A 153 -37.11 -30.00 33.74
N TRP A 154 -38.06 -29.33 33.11
CA TRP A 154 -38.47 -29.59 31.74
C TRP A 154 -37.30 -29.81 30.74
N GLN A 155 -36.11 -29.26 31.02
CA GLN A 155 -34.82 -29.56 30.38
C GLN A 155 -34.34 -31.02 30.49
N GLU A 156 -34.45 -31.69 31.63
CA GLU A 156 -34.13 -33.11 31.79
C GLU A 156 -35.17 -33.99 31.10
N LYS A 157 -36.44 -33.60 31.10
CA LYS A 157 -37.48 -34.29 30.32
C LYS A 157 -37.28 -34.13 28.82
N LEU A 158 -36.88 -32.93 28.38
CA LEU A 158 -36.47 -32.66 27.00
C LEU A 158 -35.20 -33.42 26.63
N GLY A 159 -34.18 -33.40 27.49
CA GLY A 159 -32.94 -34.15 27.31
C GLY A 159 -33.21 -35.63 27.20
N ALA A 160 -33.95 -36.21 28.14
CA ALA A 160 -34.36 -37.62 28.09
C ALA A 160 -35.24 -37.95 26.87
N SER A 161 -36.10 -37.04 26.43
CA SER A 161 -36.93 -37.24 25.24
C SER A 161 -36.10 -37.15 23.94
N LEU A 162 -35.17 -36.20 23.87
CA LEU A 162 -34.23 -36.03 22.77
C LEU A 162 -33.28 -37.22 22.70
N ASP A 163 -32.73 -37.66 23.84
CA ASP A 163 -31.85 -38.82 23.96
C ASP A 163 -32.59 -40.11 23.57
N SER A 164 -33.82 -40.30 24.05
CA SER A 164 -34.65 -41.44 23.65
C SER A 164 -35.00 -41.39 22.16
N GLY A 165 -35.22 -40.19 21.61
CA GLY A 165 -35.46 -39.98 20.18
C GLY A 165 -34.24 -40.30 19.33
N LEU A 166 -33.08 -39.72 19.65
CA LEU A 166 -31.79 -39.96 19.01
C LEU A 166 -31.41 -41.44 19.10
N TYR A 167 -31.55 -42.04 20.29
CA TYR A 167 -31.32 -43.47 20.49
C TYR A 167 -32.18 -44.32 19.56
N LYS A 168 -33.49 -44.07 19.50
CA LYS A 168 -34.40 -44.81 18.60
C LYS A 168 -34.04 -44.62 17.12
N VAL A 169 -33.68 -43.42 16.70
CA VAL A 169 -33.32 -43.11 15.31
C VAL A 169 -32.00 -43.77 14.93
N PHE A 170 -30.94 -43.58 15.72
CA PHE A 170 -29.63 -44.16 15.45
C PHE A 170 -29.62 -45.68 15.62
N SER A 171 -30.39 -46.23 16.58
CA SER A 171 -30.61 -47.67 16.71
C SER A 171 -31.24 -48.26 15.44
N ARG A 172 -32.31 -47.64 14.93
CA ARG A 172 -32.96 -48.08 13.68
C ARG A 172 -32.06 -47.93 12.46
N LEU A 173 -31.32 -46.82 12.36
CA LEU A 173 -30.36 -46.60 11.28
C LEU A 173 -29.22 -47.63 11.33
N GLY A 174 -28.64 -47.85 12.50
CA GLY A 174 -27.60 -48.85 12.72
C GLY A 174 -28.08 -50.27 12.43
N LEU A 175 -29.30 -50.62 12.84
CA LEU A 175 -29.94 -51.90 12.51
C LEU A 175 -30.12 -52.05 11.00
N LEU A 176 -30.54 -51.01 10.30
CA LEU A 176 -30.70 -51.00 8.85
C LEU A 176 -29.36 -51.16 8.11
N ILE A 177 -28.30 -50.51 8.60
CA ILE A 177 -26.93 -50.66 8.09
C ILE A 177 -26.41 -52.07 8.33
N ALA A 178 -26.58 -52.62 9.54
CA ALA A 178 -26.12 -53.96 9.90
C ALA A 178 -26.88 -55.08 9.16
N LYS A 179 -28.18 -54.88 8.87
CA LYS A 179 -29.01 -55.84 8.14
C LYS A 179 -28.68 -55.87 6.64
N HIS A 180 -28.23 -54.75 6.05
CA HIS A 180 -27.96 -54.61 4.62
C HIS A 180 -26.62 -53.91 4.32
N PRO A 181 -25.47 -54.46 4.74
CA PRO A 181 -24.17 -53.76 4.68
C PRO A 181 -23.69 -53.48 3.25
N ILE A 182 -23.94 -54.39 2.30
CA ILE A 182 -23.51 -54.21 0.90
C ILE A 182 -24.36 -53.13 0.21
N ALA A 183 -25.68 -53.12 0.44
CA ALA A 183 -26.58 -52.15 -0.17
C ALA A 183 -26.32 -50.73 0.35
N THR A 184 -26.05 -50.57 1.65
CA THR A 184 -25.71 -49.27 2.23
C THR A 184 -24.36 -48.74 1.76
N LEU A 185 -23.36 -49.62 1.58
CA LEU A 185 -22.05 -49.26 1.03
C LEU A 185 -22.16 -48.84 -0.45
N LEU A 186 -22.92 -49.57 -1.27
CA LEU A 186 -23.15 -49.18 -2.67
C LEU A 186 -23.89 -47.84 -2.76
N PHE A 187 -24.91 -47.64 -1.95
CA PHE A 187 -25.65 -46.38 -1.90
C PHE A 187 -24.76 -45.20 -1.51
N SER A 188 -23.96 -45.33 -0.45
CA SER A 188 -23.05 -44.25 -0.02
C SER A 188 -21.95 -44.00 -1.04
N ALA A 189 -21.40 -45.04 -1.66
CA ALA A 189 -20.40 -44.91 -2.72
C ALA A 189 -20.96 -44.20 -3.96
N ILE A 190 -22.18 -44.53 -4.39
CA ILE A 190 -22.86 -43.84 -5.49
C ILE A 190 -23.12 -42.38 -5.14
N LEU A 191 -23.59 -42.09 -3.92
CA LEU A 191 -23.82 -40.73 -3.47
C LEU A 191 -22.53 -39.89 -3.47
N VAL A 192 -21.44 -40.45 -2.94
CA VAL A 192 -20.11 -39.81 -2.96
C VAL A 192 -19.64 -39.60 -4.40
N ALA A 193 -19.79 -40.59 -5.28
CA ALA A 193 -19.41 -40.46 -6.68
C ALA A 193 -20.18 -39.34 -7.40
N ILE A 194 -21.49 -39.20 -7.15
CA ILE A 194 -22.31 -38.11 -7.69
C ILE A 194 -21.82 -36.75 -7.17
N LEU A 195 -21.57 -36.62 -5.86
CA LEU A 195 -21.05 -35.38 -5.27
C LEU A 195 -19.65 -35.02 -5.79
N CYS A 196 -18.78 -36.01 -5.94
CA CYS A 196 -17.45 -35.85 -6.54
C CYS A 196 -17.51 -35.48 -8.02
N GLY A 197 -18.60 -35.81 -8.73
CA GLY A 197 -18.83 -35.35 -10.11
C GLY A 197 -18.75 -33.83 -10.25
N GLY A 198 -19.13 -33.08 -9.21
CA GLY A 198 -19.01 -31.61 -9.16
C GLY A 198 -17.58 -31.08 -9.23
N LEU A 199 -16.57 -31.91 -8.90
CA LEU A 199 -15.15 -31.52 -8.99
C LEU A 199 -14.71 -31.26 -10.45
N THR A 200 -15.43 -31.81 -11.43
CA THR A 200 -15.15 -31.53 -12.86
C THR A 200 -15.44 -30.07 -13.24
N MET A 201 -16.29 -29.38 -12.48
CA MET A 201 -16.65 -27.97 -12.67
C MET A 201 -15.90 -27.04 -11.71
N PHE A 202 -14.93 -27.55 -10.96
CA PHE A 202 -14.18 -26.75 -10.01
C PHE A 202 -13.21 -25.80 -10.73
N THR A 203 -13.42 -24.50 -10.56
CA THR A 203 -12.55 -23.45 -11.11
C THR A 203 -11.76 -22.78 -9.99
N VAL A 204 -10.45 -22.66 -10.17
CA VAL A 204 -9.57 -21.97 -9.20
C VAL A 204 -9.39 -20.52 -9.60
N THR A 205 -9.81 -19.60 -8.74
CA THR A 205 -9.46 -18.18 -8.87
C THR A 205 -8.03 -17.97 -8.36
N THR A 206 -7.14 -17.48 -9.21
CA THR A 206 -5.73 -17.21 -8.86
C THR A 206 -5.39 -15.72 -8.85
N ASN A 207 -6.26 -14.87 -9.39
CA ASN A 207 -6.06 -13.44 -9.44
C ASN A 207 -6.23 -12.84 -8.03
N PRO A 208 -5.18 -12.27 -7.41
CA PRO A 208 -5.25 -11.76 -6.05
C PRO A 208 -6.27 -10.62 -5.91
N ILE A 209 -6.51 -9.84 -6.96
CA ILE A 209 -7.47 -8.74 -6.90
C ILE A 209 -8.88 -9.31 -6.64
N ASP A 210 -9.22 -10.42 -7.29
CA ASP A 210 -10.52 -11.09 -7.15
C ASP A 210 -10.65 -11.86 -5.83
N LEU A 211 -9.53 -12.27 -5.22
CA LEU A 211 -9.53 -12.86 -3.88
C LEU A 211 -9.71 -11.81 -2.78
N TRP A 212 -9.05 -10.66 -2.91
CA TRP A 212 -8.89 -9.69 -1.82
C TRP A 212 -9.79 -8.46 -1.94
N SER A 213 -10.52 -8.30 -3.04
CA SER A 213 -11.43 -7.16 -3.21
C SER A 213 -12.78 -7.57 -3.75
N ASP A 214 -13.82 -7.20 -3.00
CA ASP A 214 -15.20 -7.40 -3.40
C ASP A 214 -15.50 -6.63 -4.71
N PRO A 215 -16.15 -7.26 -5.71
CA PRO A 215 -16.46 -6.63 -6.99
C PRO A 215 -17.31 -5.35 -6.88
N SER A 216 -18.13 -5.23 -5.82
CA SER A 216 -19.00 -4.07 -5.60
C SER A 216 -18.37 -2.98 -4.73
N SER A 217 -17.17 -3.23 -4.20
CA SER A 217 -16.44 -2.27 -3.37
C SER A 217 -16.15 -0.96 -4.10
N ARG A 218 -16.08 0.14 -3.36
CA ARG A 218 -15.74 1.46 -3.90
C ARG A 218 -14.39 1.44 -4.63
N ALA A 219 -13.38 0.83 -4.03
CA ALA A 219 -12.04 0.72 -4.61
C ALA A 219 -12.05 -0.02 -5.96
N ARG A 220 -12.86 -1.08 -6.10
CA ARG A 220 -13.01 -1.79 -7.36
C ARG A 220 -13.66 -0.91 -8.43
N ARG A 221 -14.75 -0.21 -8.09
CA ARG A 221 -15.42 0.72 -9.03
C ARG A 221 -14.50 1.85 -9.50
N GLU A 222 -13.72 2.43 -8.59
CA GLU A 222 -12.75 3.48 -8.92
C GLU A 222 -11.62 2.94 -9.83
N LYS A 223 -11.14 1.72 -9.56
CA LYS A 223 -10.17 1.02 -10.42
C LYS A 223 -10.73 0.77 -11.82
N ASP A 224 -11.93 0.21 -11.92
CA ASP A 224 -12.54 -0.12 -13.21
C ASP A 224 -12.84 1.16 -14.02
N TYR A 225 -13.22 2.25 -13.34
CA TYR A 225 -13.35 3.57 -13.95
C TYR A 225 -12.00 4.08 -14.47
N PHE A 226 -10.92 3.99 -13.69
CA PHE A 226 -9.59 4.40 -14.13
C PHE A 226 -9.11 3.57 -15.33
N ASP A 227 -9.18 2.24 -15.23
CA ASP A 227 -8.69 1.32 -16.25
C ASP A 227 -9.44 1.50 -17.59
N SER A 228 -10.73 1.84 -17.56
CA SER A 228 -11.52 2.09 -18.77
C SER A 228 -11.23 3.42 -19.47
N HIS A 229 -10.76 4.44 -18.74
CA HIS A 229 -10.49 5.78 -19.29
C HIS A 229 -9.02 5.99 -19.64
N PHE A 230 -8.11 5.45 -18.83
CA PHE A 230 -6.67 5.67 -18.94
C PHE A 230 -5.90 4.42 -19.37
N GLY A 231 -6.58 3.27 -19.44
CA GLY A 231 -5.93 1.98 -19.56
C GLY A 231 -5.46 1.46 -18.19
N PRO A 232 -5.16 0.15 -18.10
CA PRO A 232 -4.65 -0.43 -16.87
C PRO A 232 -3.30 0.18 -16.48
N PHE A 233 -3.04 0.26 -15.18
CA PHE A 233 -1.73 0.66 -14.68
C PHE A 233 -0.63 -0.26 -15.23
N TYR A 234 0.48 0.32 -15.67
CA TYR A 234 1.59 -0.43 -16.26
C TYR A 234 2.24 -1.36 -15.22
N ARG A 235 2.86 -2.44 -15.72
CA ARG A 235 3.60 -3.39 -14.88
C ARG A 235 5.03 -2.88 -14.66
N VAL A 236 5.52 -2.99 -13.43
CA VAL A 236 6.84 -2.51 -13.03
C VAL A 236 7.73 -3.70 -12.66
N GLU A 237 8.86 -3.82 -13.34
CA GLU A 237 9.92 -4.79 -13.01
C GLU A 237 11.13 -4.00 -12.47
N GLN A 238 11.40 -4.12 -11.17
CA GLN A 238 12.41 -3.29 -10.48
C GLN A 238 13.65 -4.11 -10.09
N LEU A 239 14.83 -3.56 -10.39
CA LEU A 239 16.12 -4.10 -9.96
C LEU A 239 16.81 -3.12 -9.01
N ILE A 240 17.13 -3.57 -7.79
CA ILE A 240 17.90 -2.79 -6.82
C ILE A 240 19.30 -3.39 -6.74
N LEU A 241 20.28 -2.67 -7.30
CA LEU A 241 21.66 -3.13 -7.40
C LEU A 241 22.53 -2.37 -6.39
N ARG A 242 23.38 -3.10 -5.67
CA ARG A 242 24.35 -2.52 -4.75
C ARG A 242 25.75 -3.09 -5.02
N PRO A 243 26.80 -2.26 -5.00
CA PRO A 243 28.16 -2.77 -5.06
C PRO A 243 28.49 -3.52 -3.75
N VAL A 244 29.22 -4.62 -3.85
CA VAL A 244 29.72 -5.36 -2.68
C VAL A 244 30.83 -4.57 -1.98
N ASN A 245 31.68 -3.91 -2.78
CA ASN A 245 32.70 -3.02 -2.27
C ASN A 245 32.10 -1.66 -1.90
N ASN A 246 32.18 -1.30 -0.62
CA ASN A 246 31.61 -0.07 -0.07
C ASN A 246 32.59 1.13 -0.09
N THR A 247 33.76 1.00 -0.70
CA THR A 247 34.67 2.14 -0.85
C THR A 247 34.04 3.22 -1.73
N PRO A 248 33.84 4.44 -1.22
CA PRO A 248 33.28 5.53 -2.01
C PRO A 248 34.27 5.95 -3.11
N VAL A 249 33.76 6.57 -4.18
CA VAL A 249 34.60 7.13 -5.24
C VAL A 249 35.35 8.36 -4.70
N ASN A 250 34.62 9.24 -4.00
CA ASN A 250 35.14 10.42 -3.32
C ASN A 250 34.19 10.82 -2.18
N GLY A 251 34.41 11.98 -1.53
CA GLY A 251 33.57 12.44 -0.43
C GLY A 251 32.10 12.75 -0.79
N THR A 252 31.77 12.88 -2.08
CA THR A 252 30.41 13.21 -2.56
C THR A 252 29.70 12.01 -3.20
N PHE A 253 30.43 11.15 -3.91
CA PHE A 253 29.92 9.99 -4.64
C PHE A 253 30.22 8.69 -3.90
N GLY A 254 29.15 7.99 -3.55
CA GLY A 254 29.21 6.66 -2.95
C GLY A 254 29.75 5.58 -3.88
N SER A 255 29.90 4.36 -3.36
CA SER A 255 30.48 3.22 -4.07
C SER A 255 29.70 2.77 -5.32
N ALA A 256 28.41 3.12 -5.42
CA ALA A 256 27.55 2.80 -6.56
C ALA A 256 27.89 3.61 -7.82
N PHE A 257 28.67 4.69 -7.69
CA PHE A 257 29.11 5.52 -8.82
C PHE A 257 30.47 5.10 -9.39
N ARG A 258 31.06 4.02 -8.86
CA ARG A 258 32.32 3.49 -9.41
C ARG A 258 32.08 2.98 -10.82
N ARG A 259 33.02 3.29 -11.73
CA ARG A 259 32.92 2.93 -13.15
C ARG A 259 32.78 1.42 -13.37
N ASP A 260 33.59 0.62 -12.67
CA ASP A 260 33.55 -0.85 -12.75
C ASP A 260 32.17 -1.42 -12.44
N PHE A 261 31.47 -0.83 -11.47
CA PHE A 261 30.10 -1.22 -11.13
C PHE A 261 29.10 -0.76 -12.19
N LEU A 262 29.14 0.50 -12.61
CA LEU A 262 28.20 1.03 -13.60
C LEU A 262 28.36 0.38 -14.98
N ASP A 263 29.57 -0.03 -15.38
CA ASP A 263 29.81 -0.83 -16.59
C ASP A 263 29.07 -2.18 -16.53
N LEU A 264 29.12 -2.87 -15.39
CA LEU A 264 28.39 -4.13 -15.18
C LEU A 264 26.87 -3.91 -15.20
N VAL A 265 26.40 -2.79 -14.63
CA VAL A 265 24.98 -2.40 -14.69
C VAL A 265 24.55 -2.12 -16.13
N LEU A 266 25.40 -1.49 -16.93
CA LEU A 266 25.11 -1.20 -18.34
C LEU A 266 24.98 -2.48 -19.15
N ASP A 267 25.93 -3.41 -19.00
CA ASP A 267 25.91 -4.71 -19.67
C ASP A 267 24.65 -5.50 -19.28
N LEU A 268 24.30 -5.52 -18.00
CA LEU A 268 23.07 -6.17 -17.53
C LEU A 268 21.82 -5.55 -18.16
N GLN A 269 21.72 -4.21 -18.16
CA GLN A 269 20.58 -3.50 -18.74
C GLN A 269 20.48 -3.77 -20.25
N LEU A 270 21.59 -3.75 -21.00
CA LEU A 270 21.61 -4.05 -22.44
C LEU A 270 21.16 -5.48 -22.74
N ARG A 271 21.59 -6.44 -21.92
CA ARG A 271 21.18 -7.85 -22.04
C ARG A 271 19.69 -8.02 -21.78
N ILE A 272 19.15 -7.36 -20.76
CA ILE A 272 17.71 -7.42 -20.44
C ILE A 272 16.88 -6.81 -21.57
N SER A 273 17.31 -5.68 -22.12
CA SER A 273 16.63 -5.03 -23.24
C SER A 273 16.56 -5.90 -24.50
N ASN A 274 17.54 -6.76 -24.71
CA ASN A 274 17.64 -7.67 -25.86
C ASN A 274 17.09 -9.08 -25.61
N ILE A 275 16.37 -9.32 -24.51
CA ILE A 275 15.74 -10.62 -24.26
C ILE A 275 14.66 -10.89 -25.30
N THR A 276 14.72 -12.07 -25.91
CA THR A 276 13.70 -12.58 -26.82
C THR A 276 13.13 -13.89 -26.29
N VAL A 277 11.81 -14.01 -26.23
CA VAL A 277 11.11 -15.21 -25.75
C VAL A 277 10.14 -15.69 -26.81
N TYR A 278 10.14 -16.99 -27.11
CA TYR A 278 9.15 -17.59 -27.99
C TYR A 278 7.81 -17.75 -27.25
N SER A 279 6.75 -17.14 -27.77
CA SER A 279 5.40 -17.29 -27.22
C SER A 279 4.66 -18.39 -27.96
N GLU A 280 4.31 -19.45 -27.23
CA GLU A 280 3.50 -20.55 -27.79
C GLU A 280 2.11 -20.09 -28.25
N LEU A 281 1.55 -19.08 -27.58
CA LEU A 281 0.22 -18.55 -27.86
C LEU A 281 0.17 -17.73 -29.16
N LEU A 282 1.22 -16.92 -29.41
CA LEU A 282 1.32 -16.11 -30.63
C LEU A 282 2.11 -16.80 -31.75
N LYS A 283 2.78 -17.92 -31.46
CA LYS A 283 3.67 -18.66 -32.37
C LYS A 283 4.77 -17.77 -32.96
N SER A 284 5.27 -16.82 -32.18
CA SER A 284 6.28 -15.85 -32.60
C SER A 284 7.25 -15.53 -31.45
N ASN A 285 8.44 -15.03 -31.80
CA ASN A 285 9.36 -14.44 -30.83
C ASN A 285 8.85 -13.06 -30.43
N ILE A 286 8.80 -12.80 -29.12
CA ILE A 286 8.43 -11.52 -28.52
C ILE A 286 9.69 -10.94 -27.87
N THR A 287 9.87 -9.64 -28.05
CA THR A 287 10.96 -8.86 -27.44
C THR A 287 10.42 -7.90 -26.38
N LEU A 288 11.31 -7.33 -25.56
CA LEU A 288 10.89 -6.29 -24.61
C LEU A 288 10.22 -5.09 -25.29
N ALA A 289 10.71 -4.72 -26.47
CA ALA A 289 10.18 -3.60 -27.25
C ALA A 289 8.72 -3.80 -27.69
N ASP A 290 8.22 -5.04 -27.73
CA ASP A 290 6.85 -5.33 -28.14
C ASP A 290 5.83 -5.13 -27.00
N ILE A 291 6.27 -5.20 -25.74
CA ILE A 291 5.39 -5.18 -24.56
C ILE A 291 5.63 -3.99 -23.63
N CYS A 292 6.77 -3.30 -23.74
CA CYS A 292 7.13 -2.21 -22.86
C CYS A 292 6.24 -0.98 -23.05
N PHE A 293 6.15 -0.16 -22.02
CA PHE A 293 5.47 1.14 -22.09
C PHE A 293 6.31 2.15 -22.90
N LYS A 294 5.69 2.82 -23.88
CA LYS A 294 6.32 3.80 -24.78
C LYS A 294 5.61 5.15 -24.70
N PRO A 295 6.05 6.07 -23.84
CA PRO A 295 5.31 7.29 -23.50
C PRO A 295 5.20 8.29 -24.67
N MET A 296 6.16 8.26 -25.60
CA MET A 296 6.26 9.20 -26.72
C MET A 296 5.93 8.56 -28.09
N ALA A 297 5.35 7.36 -28.10
CA ALA A 297 4.92 6.73 -29.34
C ALA A 297 3.82 7.58 -30.03
N PRO A 298 3.84 7.72 -31.37
CA PRO A 298 4.74 7.07 -32.34
C PRO A 298 6.05 7.84 -32.63
N ASN A 299 6.24 9.03 -32.06
CA ASN A 299 7.40 9.88 -32.38
C ASN A 299 8.73 9.27 -31.87
N ASN A 300 8.68 8.61 -30.72
CA ASN A 300 9.78 7.83 -30.19
C ASN A 300 9.26 6.46 -29.73
N THR A 301 9.86 5.40 -30.26
CA THR A 301 9.45 4.00 -30.01
C THR A 301 10.29 3.29 -28.95
N GLU A 302 11.18 4.02 -28.27
CA GLU A 302 12.00 3.51 -27.18
C GLU A 302 11.18 3.20 -25.92
N CYS A 303 11.58 2.15 -25.21
CA CYS A 303 10.94 1.72 -23.97
C CYS A 303 11.22 2.68 -22.82
N ALA A 304 10.23 2.90 -21.95
CA ALA A 304 10.42 3.62 -20.70
C ALA A 304 11.26 2.79 -19.70
N VAL A 305 12.57 2.93 -19.77
CA VAL A 305 13.51 2.41 -18.78
C VAL A 305 13.94 3.57 -17.87
N THR A 306 13.97 3.32 -16.57
CA THR A 306 14.45 4.29 -15.57
C THR A 306 15.70 3.75 -14.90
N SER A 307 16.85 4.37 -15.17
CA SER A 307 18.16 3.91 -14.71
C SER A 307 19.14 5.08 -14.64
N PRO A 308 20.16 5.06 -13.76
CA PRO A 308 21.24 6.03 -13.79
C PRO A 308 21.94 6.13 -15.15
N LEU A 309 21.90 5.07 -15.95
CA LEU A 309 22.57 5.02 -17.26
C LEU A 309 21.72 5.63 -18.38
N GLU A 310 20.47 5.98 -18.11
CA GLU A 310 19.63 6.74 -19.03
C GLU A 310 20.07 8.20 -19.16
N TYR A 311 20.81 8.76 -18.20
CA TYR A 311 21.48 10.05 -18.40
C TYR A 311 22.48 10.03 -19.57
N PHE A 312 22.91 8.82 -19.99
CA PHE A 312 23.73 8.57 -21.16
C PHE A 312 22.97 7.86 -22.28
N GLN A 313 21.63 7.83 -22.19
CA GLN A 313 20.71 7.22 -23.17
C GLN A 313 21.08 5.77 -23.47
N HIS A 314 21.48 5.03 -22.42
CA HIS A 314 21.89 3.63 -22.52
C HIS A 314 23.08 3.37 -23.47
N ASN A 315 23.87 4.40 -23.78
CA ASN A 315 24.94 4.34 -24.77
C ASN A 315 26.32 4.23 -24.12
N GLN A 316 27.01 3.12 -24.38
CA GLN A 316 28.35 2.86 -23.84
C GLN A 316 29.39 3.91 -24.28
N THR A 317 29.29 4.44 -25.49
CA THR A 317 30.25 5.45 -25.97
C THR A 317 30.14 6.77 -25.21
N ARG A 318 28.91 7.20 -24.88
CA ARG A 318 28.65 8.40 -24.06
C ARG A 318 29.13 8.21 -22.63
N PHE A 319 28.89 7.02 -22.06
CA PHE A 319 29.33 6.67 -20.71
C PHE A 319 30.86 6.57 -20.56
N ASN A 320 31.57 6.08 -21.58
CA ASN A 320 33.02 5.84 -21.48
C ASN A 320 33.88 7.12 -21.40
N THR A 321 33.29 8.31 -21.58
CA THR A 321 33.97 9.60 -21.41
C THR A 321 34.58 9.74 -20.00
N SER A 322 35.76 10.38 -19.86
CA SER A 322 36.41 10.59 -18.56
C SER A 322 35.53 11.34 -17.56
N ASP A 323 34.66 12.21 -18.06
CA ASP A 323 33.91 13.18 -17.28
C ASP A 323 32.52 12.68 -16.87
N TYR A 324 32.31 11.35 -16.86
CA TYR A 324 31.02 10.73 -16.55
C TYR A 324 30.43 11.15 -15.20
N LEU A 325 31.27 11.36 -14.17
CA LEU A 325 30.82 11.83 -12.84
C LEU A 325 30.32 13.27 -12.89
N SER A 326 30.97 14.13 -13.66
CA SER A 326 30.56 15.52 -13.84
C SER A 326 29.23 15.59 -14.57
N HIS A 327 29.07 14.81 -15.65
CA HIS A 327 27.80 14.69 -16.38
C HIS A 327 26.68 14.15 -15.49
N LEU A 328 26.95 13.10 -14.70
CA LEU A 328 25.99 12.58 -13.73
C LEU A 328 25.57 13.63 -12.71
N SER A 329 26.53 14.38 -12.16
CA SER A 329 26.25 15.48 -11.23
C SER A 329 25.34 16.52 -11.87
N GLU A 330 25.67 16.97 -13.08
CA GLU A 330 24.89 17.96 -13.81
C GLU A 330 23.46 17.48 -14.04
N CYS A 331 23.29 16.23 -14.48
CA CYS A 331 21.97 15.68 -14.74
C CYS A 331 21.14 15.41 -13.49
N ILE A 332 21.78 15.10 -12.35
CA ILE A 332 21.08 14.96 -11.06
C ILE A 332 20.47 16.30 -10.62
N PHE A 333 21.19 17.40 -10.79
CA PHE A 333 20.71 18.74 -10.41
C PHE A 333 19.85 19.41 -11.50
N ASN A 334 20.02 19.02 -12.76
CA ASN A 334 19.32 19.59 -13.91
C ASN A 334 18.66 18.49 -14.76
N THR A 335 17.71 17.79 -14.15
CA THR A 335 17.02 16.61 -14.72
C THR A 335 16.24 16.88 -16.01
N PHE A 336 15.88 18.13 -16.26
CA PHE A 336 15.11 18.56 -17.42
C PHE A 336 15.99 19.06 -18.58
N ASN A 337 17.32 19.03 -18.44
CA ASN A 337 18.22 19.34 -19.55
C ASN A 337 18.01 18.29 -20.66
N SER A 338 17.92 18.73 -21.92
CA SER A 338 17.71 17.86 -23.08
C SER A 338 18.79 16.77 -23.19
N SER A 339 20.01 17.06 -22.76
CA SER A 339 21.14 16.10 -22.77
C SER A 339 21.04 15.03 -21.68
N CYS A 340 20.17 15.21 -20.69
CA CYS A 340 19.98 14.33 -19.54
C CYS A 340 18.70 13.48 -19.62
N LEU A 341 17.87 13.69 -20.65
CA LEU A 341 16.69 12.88 -20.90
C LEU A 341 17.10 11.45 -21.29
N GLY A 342 16.34 10.46 -20.82
CA GLY A 342 16.55 9.06 -21.23
C GLY A 342 16.32 8.83 -22.73
N ALA A 343 16.65 7.64 -23.22
CA ALA A 343 16.43 7.28 -24.62
C ALA A 343 14.95 7.39 -25.03
N SER A 344 14.03 7.11 -24.10
CA SER A 344 12.57 7.28 -24.28
C SER A 344 12.08 8.73 -24.17
N GLY A 345 12.96 9.69 -23.90
CA GLY A 345 12.64 11.12 -23.75
C GLY A 345 12.07 11.49 -22.38
N ILE A 346 11.97 10.55 -21.44
CA ILE A 346 11.53 10.83 -20.07
C ILE A 346 12.67 11.35 -19.20
N PRO A 347 12.43 12.35 -18.34
CA PRO A 347 13.41 12.81 -17.37
C PRO A 347 13.66 11.73 -16.31
N GLN A 348 14.93 11.55 -15.95
CA GLN A 348 15.34 10.57 -14.94
C GLN A 348 15.37 11.25 -13.58
N MET A 349 14.41 10.94 -12.73
CA MET A 349 14.32 11.56 -11.41
C MET A 349 15.29 10.89 -10.43
N PRO A 350 16.17 11.64 -9.72
CA PRO A 350 17.18 11.07 -8.83
C PRO A 350 16.62 10.17 -7.72
N ASN A 351 15.42 10.47 -7.21
CA ASN A 351 14.72 9.67 -6.20
C ASN A 351 14.11 8.36 -6.73
N VAL A 352 14.06 8.18 -8.05
CA VAL A 352 13.59 6.95 -8.71
C VAL A 352 14.77 6.07 -9.09
N VAL A 353 15.84 6.67 -9.62
CA VAL A 353 17.01 5.92 -10.14
C VAL A 353 18.12 5.69 -9.11
N PHE A 354 18.13 6.46 -8.00
CA PHE A 354 19.06 6.27 -6.89
C PHE A 354 18.31 6.10 -5.57
N GLY A 355 18.99 5.55 -4.56
CA GLY A 355 18.46 5.40 -3.20
C GLY A 355 19.57 5.52 -2.15
N GLY A 356 19.17 5.69 -0.90
CA GLY A 356 20.09 5.71 0.25
C GLY A 356 20.85 7.03 0.46
N PHE A 357 20.39 8.14 -0.12
CA PHE A 357 20.92 9.48 0.11
C PHE A 357 20.00 10.29 1.04
N LYS A 358 20.56 11.31 1.72
CA LYS A 358 19.80 12.28 2.50
C LYS A 358 19.54 13.50 1.62
N GLY A 359 18.29 13.96 1.59
CA GLY A 359 17.85 15.15 0.86
C GLY A 359 18.11 16.44 1.60
#